data_AF-A0AAD8Y884-F1
#
_entry.id   AF-A0AAD8Y884-F1
#
_cell.length_a   1.000
_cell.length_b   1.000
_cell.length_c   1.000
_cell.angle_alpha   90.00
_cell.angle_beta   90.00
_cell.angle_gamma   90.00
#
_symmetry.space_group_name_H-M   'P 1'
#
loop_
_entity.id
_entity.type
_entity.pdbx_description
1 polymer ?
#
loop_
_entity_poly.entity_id
_entity_poly.type
_entity_poly.pdbx_seq_one_letter_code
_entity_poly.pdbx_strand_id
1 'polypeptide(L)'
;MKVQPRGHFNSQTKCSEMSFAPGTITVIGGPELHCSTEQLRDILLSHPDPKRPKWGVKIIHLVRNPFTMSVSNYNYHRQDPTPEPFVHWKNPCDAGEVGSNKDTLKDLAAPLLSQPKVKIRVRGQLPLVQPIMKREDFKNIEDDCSSLYQTKPGMENATFYEHLRTLDPTEGLRMATADKMNNIVLMAVDLIKFKRVRELVKASNPNHINGDMEVKTISMDDFIHQPGRSMYQVYDFVFNDLLSEETKITRSKTYEQSYLQQRESHHEMNNHITYGNSLHTVMVKRNRQSQNFREGAPLIFGNSIAATYSENGDDDSIPLGSLVAVYVSRDDAQKHTGKKYKKGKPSNEPVYAHTNYDSSEAAQHHATINNSQLIGYGVYNPQSMYRVRILCHATQHPVLAKESKRKQKQRVEDHDSEILKSILERKMSDAMNLRLAMNLPSESTDTYRLVNGEGDGCSGLAVDIIGGSTAIVMSSAAWCEVHKVAIVEVLEGLLNDHPSYNGVDIDIIWRNTPSRLKQDGYELSFESEASDEDDTEVIATESSVKYLTYPYSNGQKTGFYCDQRDNRLMVAERVTLLRVNGAAPCHTQSPASFPAGAYLTAALFHVGPVGS
;
A
#
# COMPACT_ATOMS: atom_id res chain seq x y z
N MET A 1 3.07 -4.94 34.83
CA MET A 1 3.10 -3.87 33.81
C MET A 1 2.92 -2.54 34.53
N LYS A 2 3.83 -1.57 34.31
CA LYS A 2 3.74 -0.22 34.88
C LYS A 2 3.37 0.75 33.75
N VAL A 3 2.24 1.43 33.85
CA VAL A 3 1.83 2.44 32.86
C VAL A 3 2.14 3.81 33.43
N GLN A 4 2.91 4.61 32.70
CA GLN A 4 3.24 5.98 33.05
C GLN A 4 2.48 6.92 32.10
N PRO A 5 1.58 7.77 32.64
CA PRO A 5 0.81 8.70 31.81
C PRO A 5 1.73 9.78 31.20
N ARG A 6 1.23 10.42 30.15
CA ARG A 6 1.86 11.58 29.50
C ARG A 6 2.03 12.70 30.54
N GLY A 7 3.22 13.31 30.64
CA GLY A 7 3.41 14.53 31.44
C GLY A 7 4.40 14.49 32.62
N HIS A 8 5.23 13.45 32.77
CA HIS A 8 6.32 13.46 33.77
C HIS A 8 7.60 14.09 33.20
N PHE A 9 7.54 15.32 32.68
CA PHE A 9 8.73 16.04 32.20
C PHE A 9 9.52 16.59 33.39
N ASN A 10 10.77 16.17 33.54
CA ASN A 10 11.66 16.73 34.56
C ASN A 10 12.37 17.96 33.99
N SER A 11 12.04 19.14 34.50
CA SER A 11 12.56 20.41 33.99
C SER A 11 14.08 20.61 34.19
N GLN A 12 14.69 19.87 35.13
CA GLN A 12 16.14 19.92 35.35
C GLN A 12 16.90 19.07 34.33
N THR A 13 16.42 17.85 34.07
CA THR A 13 17.06 16.94 33.13
C THR A 13 16.61 17.17 31.69
N LYS A 14 15.43 17.78 31.49
CA LYS A 14 14.72 17.90 30.20
C LYS A 14 14.33 16.55 29.58
N CYS A 15 14.23 15.50 30.38
CA CYS A 15 13.71 14.20 29.94
C CYS A 15 12.50 13.79 30.77
N SER A 16 11.67 12.91 30.20
CA SER A 16 10.64 12.24 30.98
C SER A 16 11.28 11.43 32.12
N GLU A 17 10.71 11.52 33.31
CA GLU A 17 11.13 10.67 34.43
C GLU A 17 10.76 9.23 34.14
N MET A 18 11.76 8.35 34.17
CA MET A 18 11.56 6.93 33.92
C MET A 18 12.20 6.14 35.05
N SER A 19 11.50 5.09 35.47
CA SER A 19 11.99 4.15 36.46
C SER A 19 11.63 2.76 35.99
N PHE A 20 12.67 1.96 35.80
CA PHE A 20 12.61 0.62 35.29
C PHE A 20 12.94 -0.37 36.40
N ALA A 21 12.27 -1.52 36.40
CA ALA A 21 12.60 -2.63 37.28
C ALA A 21 12.93 -3.87 36.43
N PRO A 22 13.97 -4.65 36.77
CA PRO A 22 14.30 -5.88 36.05
C PRO A 22 13.09 -6.82 35.94
N GLY A 23 12.89 -7.42 34.76
CA GLY A 23 11.79 -8.35 34.51
C GLY A 23 10.39 -7.71 34.42
N THR A 24 10.30 -6.38 34.35
CA THR A 24 9.02 -5.67 34.23
C THR A 24 8.84 -5.03 32.85
N ILE A 25 7.59 -4.92 32.42
CA ILE A 25 7.18 -4.14 31.24
C ILE A 25 6.71 -2.77 31.72
N THR A 26 7.34 -1.71 31.21
CA THR A 26 6.93 -0.32 31.44
C THR A 26 6.40 0.27 30.13
N VAL A 27 5.20 0.84 30.17
CA VAL A 27 4.59 1.55 29.04
C VAL A 27 4.60 3.03 29.35
N ILE A 28 5.12 3.82 28.42
CA ILE A 28 5.27 5.27 28.54
C ILE A 28 4.48 5.93 27.41
N GLY A 29 3.49 6.74 27.76
CA GLY A 29 2.70 7.49 26.78
C GLY A 29 3.34 8.83 26.45
N GLY A 30 3.72 9.04 25.19
CA GLY A 30 4.27 10.31 24.70
C GLY A 30 5.53 10.77 25.44
N PRO A 31 6.65 10.00 25.36
CA PRO A 31 7.90 10.38 26.01
C PRO A 31 8.48 11.67 25.40
N GLU A 32 9.16 12.45 26.24
CA GLU A 32 9.86 13.67 25.86
C GLU A 32 11.34 13.50 26.20
N LEU A 33 12.17 13.26 25.19
CA LEU A 33 13.57 12.85 25.35
C LEU A 33 14.58 13.97 25.03
N HIS A 34 14.43 15.15 25.65
CA HIS A 34 15.23 16.33 25.33
C HIS A 34 16.55 16.46 26.12
N CYS A 35 16.81 15.60 27.10
CA CYS A 35 18.07 15.53 27.88
C CYS A 35 19.29 15.17 27.02
N SER A 36 20.51 15.19 27.57
CA SER A 36 21.70 14.74 26.84
C SER A 36 21.62 13.25 26.49
N THR A 37 22.39 12.81 25.48
CA THR A 37 22.38 11.37 25.08
C THR A 37 22.94 10.49 26.20
N GLU A 38 23.93 10.99 26.94
CA GLU A 38 24.55 10.33 28.09
C GLU A 38 23.57 10.22 29.26
N GLN A 39 22.83 11.29 29.54
CA GLN A 39 21.79 11.28 30.56
C GLN A 39 20.68 10.27 30.22
N LEU A 40 20.21 10.25 28.96
CA LEU A 40 19.21 9.27 28.53
C LEU A 40 19.73 7.84 28.66
N ARG A 41 20.99 7.57 28.27
CA ARG A 41 21.65 6.28 28.48
C ARG A 41 21.60 5.89 29.95
N ASP A 42 21.98 6.81 30.85
CA ASP A 42 22.05 6.54 32.28
C ASP A 42 20.67 6.27 32.88
N ILE A 43 19.63 6.99 32.43
CA ILE A 43 18.24 6.71 32.81
C ILE A 43 17.83 5.30 32.37
N LEU A 44 18.05 4.96 31.09
CA LEU A 44 17.64 3.68 30.50
C LEU A 44 18.38 2.47 31.08
N LEU A 45 19.64 2.64 31.48
CA LEU A 45 20.50 1.57 32.00
C LEU A 45 20.73 1.64 33.51
N SER A 46 20.04 2.54 34.21
CA SER A 46 20.15 2.67 35.67
C SER A 46 19.65 1.39 36.37
N HIS A 47 20.39 0.98 37.41
CA HIS A 47 19.96 -0.09 38.31
C HIS A 47 19.63 0.54 39.68
N PRO A 48 18.49 0.20 40.34
CA PRO A 48 18.12 0.76 41.64
C PRO A 48 19.14 0.49 42.76
N ASP A 49 19.85 -0.64 42.66
CA ASP A 49 20.99 -1.00 43.51
C ASP A 49 22.32 -0.74 42.74
N PRO A 50 23.13 0.25 43.13
CA PRO A 50 24.37 0.60 42.44
C PRO A 50 25.46 -0.48 42.51
N LYS A 51 25.27 -1.55 43.31
CA LYS A 51 26.23 -2.65 43.47
C LYS A 51 25.96 -3.84 42.55
N ARG A 52 24.86 -3.85 41.79
CA ARG A 52 24.50 -4.96 40.90
C ARG A 52 24.95 -4.72 39.45
N PRO A 53 25.21 -5.80 38.67
CA PRO A 53 25.62 -5.67 37.28
C PRO A 53 24.58 -4.90 36.46
N LYS A 54 25.08 -4.15 35.45
CA LYS A 54 24.25 -3.47 34.45
C LYS A 54 23.31 -4.49 33.81
N TRP A 55 22.06 -4.10 33.59
CA TRP A 55 21.05 -4.97 32.99
C TRP A 55 20.62 -4.42 31.64
N GLY A 56 20.18 -5.32 30.76
CA GLY A 56 19.77 -5.03 29.41
C GLY A 56 18.37 -4.44 29.31
N VAL A 57 18.18 -3.42 28.46
CA VAL A 57 16.85 -2.87 28.17
C VAL A 57 16.44 -3.15 26.73
N LYS A 58 15.24 -3.70 26.52
CA LYS A 58 14.60 -3.83 25.22
C LYS A 58 13.49 -2.81 25.09
N ILE A 59 13.54 -1.97 24.06
CA ILE A 59 12.58 -0.90 23.80
C ILE A 59 11.76 -1.24 22.56
N ILE A 60 10.44 -1.29 22.70
CA ILE A 60 9.51 -1.31 21.57
C ILE A 60 9.04 0.13 21.37
N HIS A 61 9.41 0.72 20.24
CA HIS A 61 9.06 2.09 19.91
C HIS A 61 7.95 2.10 18.86
N LEU A 62 6.73 2.44 19.30
CA LEU A 62 5.57 2.53 18.43
C LEU A 62 5.48 3.93 17.83
N VAL A 63 5.52 4.02 16.51
CA VAL A 63 5.48 5.30 15.77
C VAL A 63 4.30 5.34 14.81
N ARG A 64 3.70 6.50 14.57
CA ARG A 64 2.72 6.68 13.49
C ARG A 64 3.39 7.23 12.25
N ASN A 65 2.91 6.83 11.07
CA ASN A 65 3.33 7.49 9.85
C ASN A 65 2.86 8.96 9.86
N PRO A 66 3.76 9.95 9.75
CA PRO A 66 3.41 11.36 9.88
C PRO A 66 2.43 11.84 8.80
N PHE A 67 2.47 11.27 7.60
CA PHE A 67 1.54 11.61 6.51
C PHE A 67 0.13 11.12 6.83
N THR A 68 0.00 9.85 7.20
CA THR A 68 -1.30 9.27 7.60
C THR A 68 -1.85 9.99 8.82
N MET A 69 -0.99 10.41 9.75
CA MET A 69 -1.38 11.16 10.94
C MET A 69 -1.94 12.53 10.57
N SER A 70 -1.31 13.29 9.65
CA SER A 70 -1.84 14.58 9.19
C SER A 70 -3.16 14.45 8.45
N VAL A 71 -3.27 13.48 7.54
CA VAL A 71 -4.51 13.22 6.77
C VAL A 71 -5.63 12.75 7.69
N SER A 72 -5.33 11.83 8.61
CA SER A 72 -6.27 11.37 9.62
C SER A 72 -6.70 12.53 10.51
N ASN A 73 -5.79 13.41 10.93
CA ASN A 73 -6.12 14.58 11.74
C ASN A 73 -7.11 15.51 11.03
N TYR A 74 -6.84 15.80 9.76
CA TYR A 74 -7.72 16.61 8.91
C TYR A 74 -9.12 15.99 8.79
N ASN A 75 -9.19 14.74 8.33
CA ASN A 75 -10.45 14.05 8.06
C ASN A 75 -11.26 13.77 9.32
N TYR A 76 -10.60 13.51 10.44
CA TYR A 76 -11.26 13.18 11.69
C TYR A 76 -11.86 14.41 12.36
N HIS A 77 -11.13 15.52 12.41
CA HIS A 77 -11.58 16.72 13.10
C HIS A 77 -12.55 17.58 12.28
N ARG A 78 -12.63 17.40 10.95
CA ARG A 78 -13.60 18.09 10.08
C ARG A 78 -15.01 17.48 10.09
N GLN A 79 -15.19 16.31 10.70
CA GLN A 79 -16.49 15.62 10.74
C GLN A 79 -17.54 16.46 11.47
N ASP A 80 -18.82 16.25 11.17
CA ASP A 80 -19.94 16.94 11.81
C ASP A 80 -20.94 15.94 12.42
N PRO A 81 -21.15 15.96 13.75
CA PRO A 81 -20.40 16.73 14.74
C PRO A 81 -18.94 16.25 14.84
N THR A 82 -18.03 17.18 15.15
CA THR A 82 -16.62 16.80 15.37
C THR A 82 -16.53 15.92 16.61
N PRO A 83 -15.78 14.80 16.56
CA PRO A 83 -15.69 13.89 17.69
C PRO A 83 -14.97 14.49 18.91
N GLU A 84 -14.19 15.55 18.70
CA GLU A 84 -13.28 16.10 19.70
C GLU A 84 -13.58 17.57 20.00
N PRO A 85 -14.12 17.89 21.19
CA PRO A 85 -14.52 19.26 21.52
C PRO A 85 -13.40 20.29 21.35
N PHE A 86 -12.13 19.90 21.57
CA PHE A 86 -11.01 20.83 21.60
C PHE A 86 -10.80 21.63 20.31
N VAL A 87 -11.28 21.14 19.17
CA VAL A 87 -11.12 21.84 17.88
C VAL A 87 -11.94 23.14 17.81
N HIS A 88 -12.87 23.35 18.75
CA HIS A 88 -13.62 24.60 18.83
C HIS A 88 -12.91 25.71 19.60
N TRP A 89 -11.81 25.43 20.32
CA TRP A 89 -11.10 26.45 21.11
C TRP A 89 -9.57 26.40 20.98
N LYS A 90 -9.01 25.33 20.42
CA LYS A 90 -7.56 25.19 20.24
C LYS A 90 -7.07 26.10 19.11
N ASN A 91 -5.97 26.81 19.36
CA ASN A 91 -5.18 27.43 18.30
C ASN A 91 -4.25 26.36 17.66
N PRO A 92 -4.40 26.04 16.38
CA PRO A 92 -3.59 25.01 15.71
C PRO A 92 -2.15 25.46 15.44
N CYS A 93 -1.88 26.77 15.54
CA CYS A 93 -0.57 27.37 15.30
C CYS A 93 0.25 27.51 16.58
N ASP A 94 -0.35 27.26 17.75
CA ASP A 94 0.37 27.30 19.02
C ASP A 94 1.25 26.04 19.18
N ALA A 95 2.56 26.24 19.17
CA ALA A 95 3.54 25.17 19.35
C ALA A 95 3.60 24.65 20.80
N GLY A 96 2.91 25.27 21.76
CA GLY A 96 2.87 24.84 23.16
C GLY A 96 4.21 25.02 23.88
N GLU A 97 4.17 25.64 25.07
CA GLU A 97 5.34 25.72 25.95
C GLU A 97 5.57 24.37 26.66
N VAL A 98 6.82 23.90 26.72
CA VAL A 98 7.21 22.66 27.39
C VAL A 98 7.98 22.97 28.68
N GLY A 99 7.47 22.46 29.79
CA GLY A 99 8.10 22.57 31.11
C GLY A 99 8.00 23.96 31.77
N SER A 100 8.65 24.12 32.92
CA SER A 100 8.55 25.31 33.77
C SER A 100 9.30 26.55 33.26
N ASN A 101 10.16 26.39 32.24
CA ASN A 101 11.05 27.44 31.73
C ASN A 101 10.53 28.11 30.45
N LYS A 102 9.31 27.78 30.00
CA LYS A 102 8.74 28.25 28.73
C LYS A 102 9.58 27.89 27.50
N ASP A 103 10.35 26.80 27.57
CA ASP A 103 11.10 26.31 26.41
C ASP A 103 10.10 25.85 25.34
N THR A 104 10.30 26.24 24.08
CA THR A 104 9.47 25.73 22.98
C THR A 104 10.02 24.41 22.47
N LEU A 105 9.18 23.58 21.86
CA LEU A 105 9.66 22.35 21.20
C LEU A 105 10.75 22.64 20.16
N LYS A 106 10.65 23.78 19.47
CA LYS A 106 11.68 24.29 18.55
C LYS A 106 13.03 24.48 19.25
N ASP A 107 13.05 25.03 20.46
CA ASP A 107 14.29 25.24 21.22
C ASP A 107 14.94 23.91 21.64
N LEU A 108 14.12 22.92 21.97
CA LEU A 108 14.56 21.61 22.45
C LEU A 108 14.96 20.67 21.30
N ALA A 109 14.27 20.71 20.16
CA ALA A 109 14.46 19.78 19.06
C ALA A 109 15.40 20.28 17.95
N ALA A 110 15.39 21.59 17.66
CA ALA A 110 16.18 22.14 16.56
C ALA A 110 17.69 21.82 16.67
N PRO A 111 18.36 21.93 17.84
CA PRO A 111 19.78 21.59 17.96
C PRO A 111 20.11 20.13 17.61
N LEU A 112 19.14 19.21 17.74
CA LEU A 112 19.29 17.81 17.40
C LEU A 112 19.07 17.56 15.90
N LEU A 113 18.04 18.19 15.33
CA LEU A 113 17.59 18.00 13.94
C LEU A 113 18.43 18.79 12.92
N SER A 114 19.06 19.88 13.36
CA SER A 114 19.89 20.73 12.53
C SER A 114 21.34 20.22 12.38
N GLN A 115 21.70 19.13 13.07
CA GLN A 115 23.04 18.56 12.96
C GLN A 115 23.21 17.77 11.65
N PRO A 116 24.19 18.13 10.80
CA PRO A 116 24.33 17.56 9.46
C PRO A 116 24.96 16.16 9.53
N LYS A 117 24.17 15.07 9.51
CA LYS A 117 24.72 13.69 9.48
C LYS A 117 23.89 12.62 8.74
N VAL A 118 22.75 12.94 8.13
CA VAL A 118 22.08 11.94 7.27
C VAL A 118 22.82 11.89 5.94
N LYS A 119 23.58 10.82 5.69
CA LYS A 119 24.11 10.53 4.35
C LYS A 119 22.95 10.00 3.50
N ILE A 120 22.23 10.88 2.81
CA ILE A 120 21.26 10.46 1.82
C ILE A 120 22.07 10.00 0.59
N ARG A 121 22.10 8.69 0.34
CA ARG A 121 22.66 8.12 -0.89
C ARG A 121 21.56 8.12 -1.94
N VAL A 122 21.63 9.06 -2.88
CA VAL A 122 20.88 8.99 -4.14
C VAL A 122 21.80 8.34 -5.17
N ARG A 123 21.32 7.28 -5.84
CA ARG A 123 22.09 6.53 -6.86
C ARG A 123 22.62 7.51 -7.92
N GLY A 124 23.94 7.60 -8.07
CA GLY A 124 24.60 8.49 -9.03
C GLY A 124 24.94 9.91 -8.55
N GLN A 125 24.74 10.26 -7.26
CA GLN A 125 25.13 11.56 -6.70
C GLN A 125 26.03 11.43 -5.46
N LEU A 126 26.94 12.42 -5.28
CA LEU A 126 27.73 12.56 -4.05
C LEU A 126 26.77 12.73 -2.84
N PRO A 127 27.09 12.14 -1.67
CA PRO A 127 26.20 12.17 -0.51
C PRO A 127 25.95 13.62 -0.06
N LEU A 128 24.71 14.08 -0.24
CA LEU A 128 24.22 15.35 0.28
C LEU A 128 24.06 15.21 1.80
N VAL A 129 24.91 15.90 2.55
CA VAL A 129 24.76 16.02 4.00
C VAL A 129 23.85 17.20 4.27
N GLN A 130 22.58 16.93 4.55
CA GLN A 130 21.62 17.97 4.92
C GLN A 130 21.08 17.74 6.33
N PRO A 131 20.75 18.82 7.07
CA PRO A 131 20.00 18.71 8.32
C PRO A 131 18.60 18.16 8.03
N ILE A 132 18.02 17.43 8.99
CA ILE A 132 16.64 16.93 8.89
C ILE A 132 15.67 18.10 8.93
N MET A 133 15.95 19.08 9.79
CA MET A 133 15.16 20.30 9.92
C MET A 133 16.03 21.43 10.46
N LYS A 134 15.93 22.60 9.86
CA LYS A 134 16.57 23.84 10.31
C LYS A 134 15.62 24.59 11.24
N ARG A 135 16.19 25.47 12.07
CA ARG A 135 15.40 26.36 12.95
C ARG A 135 14.44 27.26 12.17
N GLU A 136 14.77 27.59 10.93
CA GLU A 136 13.91 28.33 10.00
C GLU A 136 12.67 27.53 9.57
N ASP A 137 12.79 26.21 9.39
CA ASP A 137 11.68 25.37 8.92
C ASP A 137 10.53 25.35 9.95
N PHE A 138 10.85 25.37 11.25
CA PHE A 138 9.87 25.53 12.31
C PHE A 138 9.12 26.86 12.20
N LYS A 139 9.84 27.95 11.88
CA LYS A 139 9.25 29.27 11.70
C LYS A 139 8.37 29.31 10.45
N ASN A 140 8.82 28.70 9.35
CA ASN A 140 8.04 28.63 8.12
C ASN A 140 6.69 27.91 8.33
N ILE A 141 6.65 26.86 9.16
CA ILE A 141 5.40 26.13 9.46
C ILE A 141 4.48 26.97 10.34
N GLU A 142 5.02 27.68 11.33
CA GLU A 142 4.27 28.60 12.19
C GLU A 142 3.70 29.79 11.40
N ASP A 143 4.54 30.39 10.54
CA ASP A 143 4.16 31.49 9.64
C ASP A 143 3.10 31.00 8.62
N ASP A 144 3.24 29.78 8.11
CA ASP A 144 2.26 29.17 7.20
C ASP A 144 0.90 28.97 7.88
N CYS A 145 0.89 28.38 9.08
CA CYS A 145 -0.34 28.22 9.87
C CYS A 145 -0.98 29.56 10.18
N SER A 146 -0.18 30.54 10.62
CA SER A 146 -0.65 31.90 10.94
C SER A 146 -1.19 32.64 9.71
N SER A 147 -0.69 32.33 8.51
CA SER A 147 -1.19 32.89 7.25
C SER A 147 -2.56 32.33 6.84
N LEU A 148 -3.03 31.26 7.50
CA LEU A 148 -4.31 30.59 7.23
C LEU A 148 -5.32 30.76 8.36
N TYR A 149 -4.87 30.73 9.62
CA TYR A 149 -5.74 30.77 10.79
C TYR A 149 -6.19 32.20 11.09
N GLN A 150 -7.49 32.45 11.08
CA GLN A 150 -8.15 33.72 11.42
C GLN A 150 -7.72 34.93 10.57
N THR A 151 -7.13 34.67 9.39
CA THR A 151 -6.61 35.70 8.48
C THR A 151 -7.36 35.75 7.15
N LYS A 152 -8.20 34.74 6.86
CA LYS A 152 -9.05 34.71 5.67
C LYS A 152 -10.29 35.58 5.87
N PRO A 153 -10.77 36.31 4.83
CA PRO A 153 -11.95 37.17 4.94
C PRO A 153 -13.18 36.38 5.39
N GLY A 154 -13.84 36.85 6.45
CA GLY A 154 -15.03 36.18 7.01
C GLY A 154 -14.72 35.02 7.96
N MET A 155 -13.44 34.81 8.31
CA MET A 155 -12.97 33.78 9.23
C MET A 155 -12.19 34.33 10.42
N GLU A 156 -12.25 35.63 10.67
CA GLU A 156 -11.41 36.34 11.67
C GLU A 156 -11.62 35.84 13.10
N ASN A 157 -12.80 35.28 13.40
CA ASN A 157 -13.13 34.67 14.69
C ASN A 157 -13.41 33.16 14.58
N ALA A 158 -13.11 32.55 13.43
CA ALA A 158 -13.41 31.16 13.20
C ALA A 158 -12.50 30.25 14.05
N THR A 159 -13.08 29.17 14.54
CA THR A 159 -12.43 28.09 15.29
C THR A 159 -11.58 27.22 14.36
N PHE A 160 -10.69 26.40 14.92
CA PHE A 160 -9.94 25.43 14.13
C PHE A 160 -10.88 24.49 13.35
N TYR A 161 -11.96 24.04 13.99
CA TYR A 161 -13.02 23.26 13.35
C TYR A 161 -13.60 23.92 12.10
N GLU A 162 -13.97 25.19 12.20
CA GLU A 162 -14.56 25.93 11.08
C GLU A 162 -13.55 26.06 9.93
N HIS A 163 -12.28 26.36 10.24
CA HIS A 163 -11.21 26.37 9.23
C HIS A 163 -11.05 25.02 8.52
N LEU A 164 -11.10 23.91 9.23
CA LEU A 164 -10.98 22.58 8.61
C LEU A 164 -12.13 22.27 7.63
N ARG A 165 -13.29 22.90 7.81
CA ARG A 165 -14.49 22.68 6.98
C ARG A 165 -14.65 23.64 5.82
N THR A 166 -14.17 24.88 5.96
CA THR A 166 -14.42 25.93 4.97
C THR A 166 -13.21 26.25 4.10
N LEU A 167 -11.98 25.99 4.57
CA LEU A 167 -10.79 26.18 3.75
C LEU A 167 -10.73 25.17 2.60
N ASP A 168 -9.98 25.52 1.56
CA ASP A 168 -9.60 24.55 0.52
C ASP A 168 -8.95 23.32 1.20
N PRO A 169 -9.22 22.09 0.74
CA PRO A 169 -8.66 20.88 1.35
C PRO A 169 -7.14 20.92 1.52
N THR A 170 -6.42 21.57 0.61
CA THR A 170 -4.96 21.74 0.70
C THR A 170 -4.57 22.66 1.86
N GLU A 171 -5.28 23.77 2.04
CA GLU A 171 -5.06 24.71 3.14
C GLU A 171 -5.49 24.11 4.49
N GLY A 172 -6.61 23.39 4.52
CA GLY A 172 -7.07 22.64 5.69
C GLY A 172 -6.07 21.56 6.11
N LEU A 173 -5.50 20.83 5.16
CA LEU A 173 -4.46 19.83 5.43
C LEU A 173 -3.16 20.45 5.95
N ARG A 174 -2.76 21.63 5.43
CA ARG A 174 -1.61 22.39 5.96
C ARG A 174 -1.83 22.79 7.41
N MET A 175 -3.02 23.28 7.75
CA MET A 175 -3.39 23.64 9.12
C MET A 175 -3.45 22.42 10.05
N ALA A 176 -4.03 21.30 9.59
CA ALA A 176 -4.05 20.04 10.34
C ALA A 176 -2.65 19.45 10.54
N THR A 177 -1.72 19.70 9.60
CA THR A 177 -0.32 19.30 9.72
C THR A 177 0.41 20.16 10.75
N ALA A 178 0.20 21.48 10.74
CA ALA A 178 0.75 22.38 11.75
C ALA A 178 0.36 21.97 13.18
N ASP A 179 -0.93 21.63 13.38
CA ASP A 179 -1.45 21.13 14.66
C ASP A 179 -0.71 19.87 15.18
N LYS A 180 -0.29 18.98 14.25
CA LYS A 180 0.38 17.72 14.60
C LYS A 180 1.90 17.79 14.52
N MET A 181 2.47 18.91 14.09
CA MET A 181 3.91 19.09 13.92
C MET A 181 4.70 18.74 15.17
N ASN A 182 4.19 19.10 16.35
CA ASN A 182 4.86 18.77 17.61
C ASN A 182 5.05 17.27 17.81
N ASN A 183 4.00 16.48 17.54
CA ASN A 183 4.06 15.03 17.67
C ASN A 183 5.02 14.43 16.62
N ILE A 184 5.03 14.97 15.40
CA ILE A 184 5.94 14.54 14.33
C ILE A 184 7.41 14.76 14.74
N VAL A 185 7.70 15.95 15.27
CA VAL A 185 9.04 16.33 15.72
C VAL A 185 9.50 15.47 16.89
N LEU A 186 8.63 15.19 17.85
CA LEU A 186 8.94 14.32 18.98
C LEU A 186 9.30 12.89 18.53
N MET A 187 8.51 12.31 17.63
CA MET A 187 8.84 10.98 17.06
C MET A 187 10.21 10.97 16.38
N ALA A 188 10.56 12.04 15.64
CA ALA A 188 11.87 12.16 15.01
C ALA A 188 13.00 12.28 16.04
N VAL A 189 12.80 13.05 17.11
CA VAL A 189 13.75 13.19 18.22
C VAL A 189 14.01 11.83 18.87
N ASP A 190 12.97 11.07 19.17
CA ASP A 190 13.08 9.75 19.82
C ASP A 190 13.91 8.77 18.99
N LEU A 191 13.64 8.69 17.67
CA LEU A 191 14.41 7.84 16.76
C LEU A 191 15.90 8.17 16.76
N ILE A 192 16.23 9.47 16.71
CA ILE A 192 17.62 9.93 16.74
C ILE A 192 18.27 9.63 18.09
N LYS A 193 17.55 9.87 19.20
CA LYS A 193 18.04 9.64 20.55
C LYS A 193 18.34 8.16 20.79
N PHE A 194 17.41 7.27 20.48
CA PHE A 194 17.63 5.83 20.63
C PHE A 194 18.80 5.33 19.78
N LYS A 195 18.98 5.86 18.57
CA LYS A 195 20.14 5.53 17.74
C LYS A 195 21.45 5.97 18.41
N ARG A 196 21.53 7.21 18.87
CA ARG A 196 22.74 7.76 19.52
C ARG A 196 23.08 7.05 20.83
N VAL A 197 22.07 6.75 21.66
CA VAL A 197 22.29 5.97 22.89
C VAL A 197 22.85 4.60 22.55
N ARG A 198 22.30 3.91 21.54
CA ARG A 198 22.80 2.60 21.09
C ARG A 198 24.27 2.68 20.64
N GLU A 199 24.64 3.72 19.90
CA GLU A 199 26.03 3.97 19.49
C GLU A 199 26.95 4.22 20.71
N LEU A 200 26.50 5.00 21.70
CA LEU A 200 27.24 5.23 22.94
C LEU A 200 27.42 3.96 23.78
N VAL A 201 26.37 3.14 23.91
CA VAL A 201 26.43 1.85 24.62
C VAL A 201 27.44 0.93 23.95
N LYS A 202 27.40 0.84 22.61
CA LYS A 202 28.38 0.07 21.83
C LYS A 202 29.82 0.53 22.02
N ALA A 203 30.05 1.85 22.02
CA ALA A 203 31.38 2.42 22.20
C ALA A 203 31.95 2.22 23.62
N SER A 204 31.09 2.06 24.63
CA SER A 204 31.50 1.98 26.04
C SER A 204 31.90 0.57 26.50
N ASN A 205 31.66 -0.47 25.70
CA ASN A 205 31.95 -1.86 26.06
C ASN A 205 32.47 -2.67 24.84
N PRO A 206 33.78 -2.84 24.67
CA PRO A 206 34.37 -3.54 23.52
C PRO A 206 34.02 -5.04 23.41
N ASN A 207 33.62 -5.67 24.53
CA ASN A 207 33.22 -7.10 24.60
C ASN A 207 31.70 -7.28 24.51
N HIS A 208 31.03 -6.40 23.77
CA HIS A 208 29.57 -6.28 23.74
C HIS A 208 28.87 -7.62 23.41
N ILE A 209 28.15 -8.17 24.38
CA ILE A 209 27.08 -9.14 24.12
C ILE A 209 25.86 -8.32 23.72
N ASN A 210 25.14 -8.72 22.67
CA ASN A 210 24.04 -8.01 21.99
C ASN A 210 22.85 -7.52 22.87
N GLY A 211 22.91 -7.61 24.20
CA GLY A 211 21.78 -7.45 25.11
C GLY A 211 21.76 -6.22 26.03
N ASP A 212 22.73 -5.30 26.00
CA ASP A 212 22.73 -4.13 26.92
C ASP A 212 21.62 -3.12 26.59
N MET A 213 21.37 -2.85 25.30
CA MET A 213 20.24 -2.04 24.85
C MET A 213 19.84 -2.40 23.42
N GLU A 214 18.59 -2.80 23.25
CA GLU A 214 18.00 -3.09 21.95
C GLU A 214 16.74 -2.26 21.73
N VAL A 215 16.50 -1.84 20.48
CA VAL A 215 15.31 -1.06 20.15
C VAL A 215 14.71 -1.58 18.86
N LYS A 216 13.42 -1.93 18.92
CA LYS A 216 12.58 -2.30 17.77
C LYS A 216 11.54 -1.21 17.56
N THR A 217 11.62 -0.52 16.43
CA THR A 217 10.58 0.44 16.02
C THR A 217 9.55 -0.30 15.18
N ILE A 218 8.27 -0.11 15.49
CA ILE A 218 7.14 -0.71 14.76
C ILE A 218 6.13 0.38 14.44
N SER A 219 5.58 0.37 13.22
CA SER A 219 4.53 1.33 12.86
C SER A 219 3.22 0.95 13.54
N MET A 220 2.50 1.93 14.09
CA MET A 220 1.12 1.71 14.55
C MET A 220 0.19 1.34 13.40
N ASP A 221 0.50 1.77 12.17
CA ASP A 221 -0.25 1.33 10.98
C ASP A 221 -0.13 -0.20 10.79
N ASP A 222 1.03 -0.80 11.08
CA ASP A 222 1.20 -2.25 11.01
C ASP A 222 0.37 -2.96 12.09
N PHE A 223 0.26 -2.38 13.29
CA PHE A 223 -0.63 -2.91 14.34
C PHE A 223 -2.11 -2.81 13.96
N ILE A 224 -2.49 -1.79 13.21
CA ILE A 224 -3.88 -1.59 12.77
C ILE A 224 -4.25 -2.57 11.66
N HIS A 225 -3.37 -2.76 10.68
CA HIS A 225 -3.67 -3.55 9.48
C HIS A 225 -3.21 -5.01 9.59
N GLN A 226 -2.19 -5.31 10.39
CA GLN A 226 -1.60 -6.64 10.57
C GLN A 226 -1.31 -6.93 12.06
N PRO A 227 -2.34 -6.94 12.93
CA PRO A 227 -2.17 -7.06 14.39
C PRO A 227 -1.47 -8.36 14.79
N GLY A 228 -1.76 -9.50 14.14
CA GLY A 228 -1.12 -10.78 14.44
C GLY A 228 0.38 -10.75 14.13
N ARG A 229 0.76 -10.27 12.93
CA ARG A 229 2.16 -10.16 12.52
C ARG A 229 2.94 -9.20 13.42
N SER A 230 2.37 -8.04 13.72
CA SER A 230 3.00 -7.02 14.58
C SER A 230 3.22 -7.57 15.99
N MET A 231 2.25 -8.31 16.53
CA MET A 231 2.38 -8.93 17.85
C MET A 231 3.41 -10.07 17.86
N TYR A 232 3.53 -10.82 16.76
CA TYR A 232 4.59 -11.81 16.60
C TYR A 232 5.97 -11.16 16.66
N GLN A 233 6.18 -10.06 15.94
CA GLN A 233 7.43 -9.32 15.98
C GLN A 233 7.79 -8.81 17.39
N VAL A 234 6.78 -8.44 18.18
CA VAL A 234 6.99 -8.07 19.58
C VAL A 234 7.42 -9.27 20.42
N TYR A 235 6.74 -10.42 20.30
CA TYR A 235 7.13 -11.61 21.06
C TYR A 235 8.51 -12.10 20.68
N ASP A 236 8.81 -12.11 19.39
CA ASP A 236 10.12 -12.50 18.87
C ASP A 236 11.22 -11.56 19.38
N PHE A 237 11.02 -10.25 19.28
CA PHE A 237 11.98 -9.27 19.78
C PHE A 237 12.19 -9.37 21.30
N VAL A 238 11.14 -9.47 22.09
CA VAL A 238 11.23 -9.46 23.56
C VAL A 238 11.81 -10.77 24.08
N PHE A 239 11.22 -11.89 23.67
CA PHE A 239 11.52 -13.20 24.24
C PHE A 239 12.57 -13.97 23.45
N ASN A 240 12.70 -13.75 22.14
CA ASN A 240 13.59 -14.51 21.26
C ASN A 240 13.49 -16.02 21.55
N ASP A 241 14.59 -16.69 21.88
CA ASP A 241 14.62 -18.13 22.20
C ASP A 241 13.99 -18.51 23.55
N LEU A 242 13.60 -17.52 24.39
CA LEU A 242 12.96 -17.77 25.69
C LEU A 242 11.49 -18.22 25.54
N LEU A 243 10.90 -18.04 24.36
CA LEU A 243 9.54 -18.47 24.04
C LEU A 243 9.59 -19.33 22.79
N SER A 244 8.93 -20.50 22.79
CA SER A 244 8.92 -21.36 21.62
C SER A 244 8.20 -20.70 20.44
N GLU A 245 8.64 -21.01 19.21
CA GLU A 245 8.03 -20.51 17.97
C GLU A 245 6.52 -20.78 17.92
N GLU A 246 6.10 -21.98 18.29
CA GLU A 246 4.69 -22.35 18.38
C GLU A 246 3.91 -21.45 19.34
N THR A 247 4.49 -21.11 20.48
CA THR A 247 3.85 -20.23 21.48
C THR A 247 3.77 -18.79 20.97
N LYS A 248 4.81 -18.30 20.28
CA LYS A 248 4.80 -16.97 19.65
C LYS A 248 3.66 -16.89 18.63
N ILE A 249 3.57 -17.84 17.70
CA ILE A 249 2.53 -17.90 16.66
C ILE A 249 1.14 -17.98 17.29
N THR A 250 0.95 -18.88 18.25
CA THR A 250 -0.36 -19.11 18.88
C THR A 250 -0.83 -17.85 19.61
N ARG A 251 0.02 -17.23 20.44
CA ARG A 251 -0.36 -16.01 21.17
C ARG A 251 -0.61 -14.82 20.25
N SER A 252 0.13 -14.70 19.16
CA SER A 252 -0.10 -13.65 18.16
C SER A 252 -1.45 -13.81 17.45
N LYS A 253 -1.82 -15.04 17.08
CA LYS A 253 -3.16 -15.33 16.52
C LYS A 253 -4.27 -15.04 17.53
N THR A 254 -4.08 -15.40 18.81
CA THR A 254 -5.04 -15.07 19.87
C THR A 254 -5.19 -13.55 20.06
N TYR A 255 -4.09 -12.80 20.01
CA TYR A 255 -4.14 -11.35 20.07
C TYR A 255 -4.89 -10.76 18.88
N GLU A 256 -4.61 -11.22 17.66
CA GLU A 256 -5.31 -10.80 16.45
C GLU A 256 -6.82 -11.03 16.55
N GLN A 257 -7.25 -12.21 16.99
CA GLN A 257 -8.66 -12.51 17.23
C GLN A 257 -9.29 -11.56 18.26
N SER A 258 -8.61 -11.34 19.41
CA SER A 258 -9.10 -10.42 20.43
C SER A 258 -9.12 -8.96 19.97
N TYR A 259 -8.17 -8.55 19.13
CA TYR A 259 -8.09 -7.20 18.58
C TYR A 259 -9.24 -6.96 17.60
N LEU A 260 -9.51 -7.91 16.71
CA LEU A 260 -10.64 -7.85 15.77
C LEU A 260 -11.97 -7.80 16.54
N GLN A 261 -12.17 -8.69 17.53
CA GLN A 261 -13.37 -8.68 18.37
C GLN A 261 -13.54 -7.38 19.17
N GLN A 262 -12.47 -6.81 19.72
CA GLN A 262 -12.55 -5.53 20.43
C GLN A 262 -12.87 -4.37 19.48
N ARG A 263 -12.27 -4.37 18.29
CA ARG A 263 -12.57 -3.40 17.23
C ARG A 263 -14.07 -3.45 16.89
N GLU A 264 -14.61 -4.66 16.70
CA GLU A 264 -16.03 -4.92 16.45
C GLU A 264 -16.93 -4.47 17.62
N SER A 265 -16.56 -4.76 18.86
CA SER A 265 -17.34 -4.33 20.05
C SER A 265 -17.29 -2.81 20.32
N HIS A 266 -16.17 -2.14 20.00
CA HIS A 266 -16.05 -0.69 20.12
C HIS A 266 -16.84 0.05 19.03
N HIS A 267 -17.19 -0.61 17.93
CA HIS A 267 -18.15 -0.10 16.94
C HIS A 267 -19.59 0.02 17.48
N GLU A 268 -19.97 -0.79 18.48
CA GLU A 268 -21.31 -0.73 19.08
C GLU A 268 -21.44 0.32 20.22
N MET A 269 -20.33 0.68 20.88
CA MET A 269 -20.36 1.57 22.06
C MET A 269 -19.74 2.97 21.85
N ASN A 270 -18.92 3.21 20.81
CA ASN A 270 -18.33 4.53 20.57
C ASN A 270 -18.38 4.92 19.08
N ASN A 271 -18.88 6.13 18.82
CA ASN A 271 -18.78 6.84 17.52
C ASN A 271 -17.32 7.21 17.14
N HIS A 272 -16.32 6.61 17.79
CA HIS A 272 -14.92 6.82 17.50
C HIS A 272 -14.36 5.57 16.82
N ILE A 273 -14.41 5.60 15.49
CA ILE A 273 -13.43 5.10 14.52
C ILE A 273 -14.19 4.87 13.21
N THR A 274 -13.75 5.56 12.16
CA THR A 274 -14.20 5.43 10.77
C THR A 274 -13.96 4.01 10.24
N TYR A 275 -15.02 3.20 10.21
CA TYR A 275 -15.23 2.23 9.14
C TYR A 275 -16.59 2.56 8.51
N GLY A 276 -16.59 2.88 7.22
CA GLY A 276 -17.83 3.06 6.47
C GLY A 276 -18.54 1.71 6.36
N ASN A 277 -19.72 1.61 6.95
CA ASN A 277 -20.50 0.37 7.07
C ASN A 277 -21.31 0.02 5.79
N SER A 278 -20.73 0.26 4.61
CA SER A 278 -21.27 -0.20 3.34
C SER A 278 -20.22 -0.04 2.22
N LEU A 279 -20.22 -1.01 1.30
CA LEU A 279 -19.33 -1.04 0.14
C LEU A 279 -19.45 0.25 -0.68
N HIS A 280 -18.34 0.97 -0.84
CA HIS A 280 -18.24 2.25 -1.52
C HIS A 280 -18.84 2.18 -2.95
N THR A 281 -19.61 3.20 -3.36
CA THR A 281 -20.34 3.19 -4.64
C THR A 281 -19.76 4.22 -5.61
N VAL A 282 -19.48 3.83 -6.85
CA VAL A 282 -19.02 4.75 -7.90
C VAL A 282 -20.08 4.93 -8.96
N MET A 283 -20.42 6.17 -9.28
CA MET A 283 -21.37 6.51 -10.33
C MET A 283 -20.66 7.06 -11.55
N VAL A 284 -21.04 6.56 -12.73
CA VAL A 284 -20.40 6.93 -14.02
C VAL A 284 -21.38 7.76 -14.86
N LYS A 285 -20.92 8.89 -15.45
CA LYS A 285 -21.79 9.74 -16.30
C LYS A 285 -22.04 9.03 -17.61
N ARG A 286 -23.24 9.24 -18.15
CA ARG A 286 -23.60 8.74 -19.48
C ARG A 286 -22.82 9.51 -20.56
N ASN A 287 -21.94 8.82 -21.27
CA ASN A 287 -21.22 9.30 -22.45
C ASN A 287 -21.14 8.20 -23.54
N ARG A 288 -20.51 8.45 -24.69
CA ARG A 288 -20.38 7.45 -25.77
C ARG A 288 -19.65 6.17 -25.32
N GLN A 289 -18.74 6.25 -24.35
CA GLN A 289 -18.11 5.07 -23.75
C GLN A 289 -19.10 4.29 -22.87
N SER A 290 -20.04 4.97 -22.20
CA SER A 290 -21.07 4.34 -21.36
C SER A 290 -22.08 3.45 -22.09
N GLN A 291 -22.28 3.66 -23.40
CA GLN A 291 -23.08 2.75 -24.22
C GLN A 291 -22.34 1.43 -24.47
N ASN A 292 -21.05 1.47 -24.75
CA ASN A 292 -20.21 0.27 -24.89
C ASN A 292 -20.10 -0.53 -23.57
N PHE A 293 -20.23 0.11 -22.39
CA PHE A 293 -20.25 -0.59 -21.09
C PHE A 293 -21.48 -1.48 -20.93
N ARG A 294 -22.66 -1.03 -21.38
CA ARG A 294 -23.87 -1.86 -21.33
C ARG A 294 -23.74 -3.13 -22.16
N GLU A 295 -22.86 -3.11 -23.16
CA GLU A 295 -22.62 -4.21 -24.10
C GLU A 295 -21.47 -5.14 -23.66
N GLY A 296 -20.85 -4.89 -22.49
CA GLY A 296 -19.87 -5.80 -21.89
C GLY A 296 -18.41 -5.61 -22.33
N ALA A 297 -18.04 -4.44 -22.85
CA ALA A 297 -16.64 -4.12 -23.15
C ALA A 297 -15.84 -3.83 -21.84
N PRO A 298 -14.70 -4.51 -21.58
CA PRO A 298 -13.88 -4.27 -20.39
C PRO A 298 -13.16 -2.94 -20.53
N LEU A 299 -13.48 -1.96 -19.68
CA LEU A 299 -12.87 -0.66 -19.78
C LEU A 299 -12.49 -0.12 -18.40
N ILE A 300 -11.27 0.40 -18.36
CA ILE A 300 -10.68 1.12 -17.24
C ILE A 300 -11.09 2.58 -17.38
N PHE A 301 -11.56 3.23 -16.31
CA PHE A 301 -12.10 4.59 -16.38
C PHE A 301 -11.28 5.59 -15.58
N GLY A 302 -10.84 6.66 -16.25
CA GLY A 302 -10.35 7.88 -15.63
C GLY A 302 -11.37 9.00 -15.69
N ASN A 303 -11.58 9.55 -16.89
CA ASN A 303 -12.30 10.82 -17.09
C ASN A 303 -13.84 10.70 -17.13
N SER A 304 -14.40 9.50 -16.95
CA SER A 304 -15.85 9.22 -17.11
C SER A 304 -16.60 9.11 -15.79
N ILE A 305 -15.91 9.20 -14.64
CA ILE A 305 -16.54 9.17 -13.32
C ILE A 305 -17.38 10.43 -13.13
N ALA A 306 -18.66 10.23 -12.77
CA ALA A 306 -19.59 11.32 -12.53
C ALA A 306 -19.42 11.95 -11.17
N ALA A 307 -19.27 11.06 -10.20
CA ALA A 307 -19.30 11.26 -8.77
C ALA A 307 -18.94 9.91 -8.12
N THR A 308 -18.33 9.98 -6.96
CA THR A 308 -17.91 8.86 -6.12
C THR A 308 -18.66 8.97 -4.81
N TYR A 309 -19.59 8.05 -4.55
CA TYR A 309 -20.45 8.12 -3.39
C TYR A 309 -19.92 7.18 -2.31
N SER A 310 -19.39 7.74 -1.22
CA SER A 310 -19.34 7.04 0.06
C SER A 310 -20.60 7.38 0.84
N GLU A 311 -21.10 6.46 1.69
CA GLU A 311 -22.29 6.74 2.52
C GLU A 311 -22.11 7.94 3.47
N ASN A 312 -20.88 8.43 3.63
CA ASN A 312 -20.54 9.60 4.43
C ASN A 312 -20.53 10.93 3.63
N GLY A 313 -20.86 10.93 2.34
CA GLY A 313 -20.97 12.16 1.54
C GLY A 313 -19.64 12.84 1.16
N ASP A 314 -18.50 12.25 1.48
CA ASP A 314 -17.17 12.77 1.11
C ASP A 314 -16.65 12.06 -0.15
N ASP A 315 -16.70 12.77 -1.28
CA ASP A 315 -16.29 12.35 -2.64
C ASP A 315 -14.81 11.88 -2.72
N ASP A 316 -13.97 12.18 -1.71
CA ASP A 316 -12.52 11.88 -1.68
C ASP A 316 -12.10 10.80 -0.65
N SER A 317 -13.04 10.09 -0.02
CA SER A 317 -12.78 9.22 1.15
C SER A 317 -12.56 7.72 0.87
N ILE A 318 -12.65 7.24 -0.38
CA ILE A 318 -12.51 5.81 -0.71
C ILE A 318 -11.03 5.42 -0.76
N PRO A 319 -10.53 4.51 0.11
CA PRO A 319 -9.13 4.11 0.12
C PRO A 319 -8.69 3.44 -1.20
N LEU A 320 -7.41 3.59 -1.52
CA LEU A 320 -6.76 2.88 -2.62
C LEU A 320 -6.98 1.36 -2.50
N GLY A 321 -7.40 0.74 -3.60
CA GLY A 321 -7.64 -0.70 -3.67
C GLY A 321 -8.98 -1.15 -3.11
N SER A 322 -9.81 -0.24 -2.56
CA SER A 322 -11.12 -0.61 -2.04
C SER A 322 -12.02 -1.20 -3.12
N LEU A 323 -12.77 -2.24 -2.75
CA LEU A 323 -13.78 -2.81 -3.62
C LEU A 323 -14.96 -1.83 -3.71
N VAL A 324 -15.41 -1.55 -4.94
CA VAL A 324 -16.50 -0.63 -5.22
C VAL A 324 -17.57 -1.26 -6.12
N ALA A 325 -18.83 -0.91 -5.85
CA ALA A 325 -19.93 -1.21 -6.74
C ALA A 325 -20.09 -0.06 -7.75
N VAL A 326 -20.12 -0.40 -9.05
CA VAL A 326 -20.15 0.60 -10.14
C VAL A 326 -21.54 0.67 -10.75
N TYR A 327 -22.12 1.86 -10.74
CA TYR A 327 -23.47 2.12 -11.27
C TYR A 327 -23.44 3.18 -12.38
N VAL A 328 -24.37 3.07 -13.33
CA VAL A 328 -24.61 4.06 -14.38
C VAL A 328 -26.03 4.59 -14.28
N SER A 329 -26.19 5.91 -14.27
CA SER A 329 -27.50 6.56 -14.23
C SER A 329 -28.36 6.22 -15.46
N ARG A 330 -29.67 6.00 -15.26
CA ARG A 330 -30.62 5.69 -16.33
C ARG A 330 -31.18 6.93 -17.03
N ASP A 331 -30.95 8.15 -16.55
CA ASP A 331 -31.58 9.34 -17.11
C ASP A 331 -31.06 9.64 -18.52
N ASP A 332 -31.98 9.78 -19.48
CA ASP A 332 -31.74 10.47 -20.74
C ASP A 332 -31.64 11.95 -20.44
N ALA A 333 -30.66 12.64 -21.04
CA ALA A 333 -30.41 14.06 -20.84
C ALA A 333 -31.72 14.87 -20.82
N GLN A 334 -32.17 15.28 -19.63
CA GLN A 334 -33.20 16.30 -19.52
C GLN A 334 -32.61 17.58 -20.09
N LYS A 335 -33.15 17.99 -21.24
CA LYS A 335 -32.99 19.34 -21.80
C LYS A 335 -33.51 20.35 -20.76
N HIS A 336 -32.65 20.81 -19.86
CA HIS A 336 -32.95 22.06 -19.17
C HIS A 336 -32.88 23.19 -20.19
N THR A 337 -34.05 23.70 -20.54
CA THR A 337 -34.26 24.89 -21.37
C THR A 337 -33.56 26.09 -20.71
N GLY A 338 -32.42 26.50 -21.26
CA GLY A 338 -31.67 27.65 -20.79
C GLY A 338 -32.44 28.97 -20.97
N LYS A 339 -32.51 29.77 -19.91
CA LYS A 339 -32.59 31.23 -20.06
C LYS A 339 -31.25 31.70 -20.64
N LYS A 340 -31.31 32.31 -21.83
CA LYS A 340 -30.16 32.89 -22.55
C LYS A 340 -29.44 33.92 -21.68
N TYR A 341 -28.20 33.63 -21.27
CA TYR A 341 -27.22 34.65 -20.92
C TYR A 341 -26.31 34.94 -22.14
N LYS A 342 -26.08 36.23 -22.39
CA LYS A 342 -25.38 36.77 -23.56
C LYS A 342 -23.91 36.32 -23.62
N LYS A 343 -23.43 36.06 -24.85
CA LYS A 343 -22.04 35.75 -25.20
C LYS A 343 -21.03 36.74 -24.58
N GLY A 344 -20.19 36.24 -23.68
CA GLY A 344 -18.89 36.81 -23.31
C GLY A 344 -17.77 35.82 -23.68
N LYS A 345 -16.57 36.34 -23.96
CA LYS A 345 -15.39 35.65 -24.54
C LYS A 345 -14.95 34.37 -23.78
N PRO A 346 -14.24 33.42 -24.44
CA PRO A 346 -13.81 32.18 -23.80
C PRO A 346 -12.63 32.45 -22.84
N SER A 347 -12.77 32.04 -21.59
CA SER A 347 -11.69 31.91 -20.61
C SER A 347 -11.48 30.42 -20.29
N ASN A 348 -10.22 29.98 -20.31
CA ASN A 348 -9.79 28.62 -19.98
C ASN A 348 -9.70 28.45 -18.46
N GLU A 349 -10.80 28.12 -17.78
CA GLU A 349 -10.79 27.55 -16.42
C GLU A 349 -12.03 26.65 -16.24
N PRO A 350 -11.90 25.42 -15.69
CA PRO A 350 -13.05 24.59 -15.36
C PRO A 350 -13.71 25.10 -14.07
N VAL A 351 -14.92 25.64 -14.21
CA VAL A 351 -15.78 26.06 -13.10
C VAL A 351 -16.40 24.81 -12.46
N TYR A 352 -16.00 24.48 -11.23
CA TYR A 352 -16.72 23.53 -10.37
C TYR A 352 -17.72 24.31 -9.51
N ALA A 353 -19.01 23.98 -9.65
CA ALA A 353 -20.07 24.54 -8.81
C ALA A 353 -20.22 23.69 -7.54
N HIS A 354 -19.97 24.29 -6.38
CA HIS A 354 -20.28 23.72 -5.07
C HIS A 354 -21.75 23.96 -4.71
N THR A 355 -22.45 22.93 -4.24
CA THR A 355 -23.76 23.06 -3.59
C THR A 355 -23.69 22.45 -2.19
N ASN A 356 -24.12 23.24 -1.19
CA ASN A 356 -24.19 22.88 0.23
C ASN A 356 -25.17 21.71 0.48
N TYR A 357 -24.79 20.75 1.33
CA TYR A 357 -25.57 19.53 1.62
C TYR A 357 -26.43 19.67 2.89
N ASP A 358 -27.72 19.37 2.76
CA ASP A 358 -28.74 19.30 3.83
C ASP A 358 -29.36 17.88 3.84
N SER A 359 -29.96 17.48 4.95
CA SER A 359 -30.52 16.14 5.28
C SER A 359 -31.52 15.51 4.28
N SER A 360 -31.81 16.17 3.16
CA SER A 360 -32.67 15.69 2.07
C SER A 360 -31.95 14.83 1.01
N GLU A 361 -30.61 14.87 0.94
CA GLU A 361 -29.86 14.23 -0.16
C GLU A 361 -29.52 12.75 0.05
N ALA A 362 -29.43 12.20 1.26
CA ALA A 362 -29.26 10.75 1.46
C ALA A 362 -30.46 9.95 0.88
N ALA A 363 -31.66 10.52 0.98
CA ALA A 363 -32.87 10.00 0.35
C ALA A 363 -32.84 10.16 -1.18
N GLN A 364 -32.30 11.27 -1.71
CA GLN A 364 -32.05 11.44 -3.14
C GLN A 364 -30.94 10.50 -3.66
N HIS A 365 -29.93 10.16 -2.86
CA HIS A 365 -28.86 9.23 -3.20
C HIS A 365 -29.39 7.81 -3.33
N HIS A 366 -30.19 7.36 -2.36
CA HIS A 366 -30.89 6.09 -2.45
C HIS A 366 -31.84 6.07 -3.66
N ALA A 367 -32.56 7.16 -3.93
CA ALA A 367 -33.40 7.28 -5.12
C ALA A 367 -32.58 7.23 -6.43
N THR A 368 -31.40 7.85 -6.47
CA THR A 368 -30.50 7.89 -7.63
C THR A 368 -29.87 6.53 -7.90
N ILE A 369 -29.40 5.81 -6.87
CA ILE A 369 -28.90 4.43 -6.99
C ILE A 369 -30.02 3.48 -7.43
N ASN A 370 -31.23 3.64 -6.86
CA ASN A 370 -32.40 2.84 -7.26
C ASN A 370 -32.83 3.11 -8.73
N ASN A 371 -32.62 4.32 -9.22
CA ASN A 371 -32.82 4.70 -10.62
C ASN A 371 -31.59 4.44 -11.51
N SER A 372 -30.54 3.79 -10.99
CA SER A 372 -29.32 3.48 -11.73
C SER A 372 -29.20 1.99 -12.04
N GLN A 373 -28.38 1.65 -13.03
CA GLN A 373 -28.08 0.28 -13.41
C GLN A 373 -26.72 -0.12 -12.82
N LEU A 374 -26.68 -1.20 -12.04
CA LEU A 374 -25.43 -1.85 -11.62
C LEU A 374 -24.71 -2.37 -12.87
N ILE A 375 -23.49 -1.90 -13.08
CA ILE A 375 -22.59 -2.33 -14.15
C ILE A 375 -21.70 -3.46 -13.68
N GLY A 376 -21.26 -3.44 -12.43
CA GLY A 376 -20.35 -4.45 -11.92
C GLY A 376 -19.63 -4.03 -10.64
N TYR A 377 -18.60 -4.80 -10.30
CA TYR A 377 -17.73 -4.58 -9.16
C TYR A 377 -16.29 -4.40 -9.65
N GLY A 378 -15.56 -3.49 -9.01
CA GLY A 378 -14.18 -3.17 -9.37
C GLY A 378 -13.40 -2.62 -8.19
N VAL A 379 -12.14 -2.30 -8.42
CA VAL A 379 -11.27 -1.71 -7.41
C VAL A 379 -11.04 -0.23 -7.74
N TYR A 380 -11.09 0.60 -6.70
CA TYR A 380 -10.94 2.05 -6.81
C TYR A 380 -9.49 2.49 -6.56
N ASN A 381 -9.02 3.45 -7.34
CA ASN A 381 -7.72 4.10 -7.16
C ASN A 381 -7.86 5.62 -7.36
N PRO A 382 -7.87 6.44 -6.30
CA PRO A 382 -8.03 7.89 -6.45
C PRO A 382 -6.84 8.57 -7.15
N GLN A 383 -5.65 7.96 -7.07
CA GLN A 383 -4.39 8.54 -7.52
C GLN A 383 -4.03 8.18 -8.97
N SER A 384 -4.74 7.22 -9.57
CA SER A 384 -4.48 6.77 -10.93
C SER A 384 -5.37 7.47 -11.96
N MET A 385 -4.86 7.60 -13.19
CA MET A 385 -5.71 7.87 -14.36
C MET A 385 -6.73 6.74 -14.61
N TYR A 386 -6.51 5.58 -14.01
CA TYR A 386 -7.35 4.40 -14.06
C TYR A 386 -8.13 4.26 -12.75
N ARG A 387 -9.00 5.24 -12.48
CA ARG A 387 -9.68 5.39 -11.18
C ARG A 387 -10.54 4.21 -10.76
N VAL A 388 -11.17 3.53 -11.71
CA VAL A 388 -11.84 2.25 -11.45
C VAL A 388 -11.38 1.21 -12.45
N ARG A 389 -10.92 0.07 -11.93
CA ARG A 389 -10.67 -1.15 -12.70
C ARG A 389 -11.80 -2.12 -12.42
N ILE A 390 -12.70 -2.31 -13.39
CA ILE A 390 -13.78 -3.29 -13.26
C ILE A 390 -13.17 -4.68 -13.30
N LEU A 391 -13.39 -5.46 -12.25
CA LEU A 391 -12.98 -6.85 -12.17
C LEU A 391 -14.14 -7.76 -12.57
N CYS A 392 -15.35 -7.47 -12.11
CA CYS A 392 -16.54 -8.25 -12.43
C CYS A 392 -17.59 -7.38 -13.13
N HIS A 393 -17.89 -7.67 -14.38
CA HIS A 393 -18.97 -7.01 -15.12
C HIS A 393 -20.28 -7.81 -15.01
N ALA A 394 -21.38 -7.16 -14.66
CA ALA A 394 -22.66 -7.79 -14.38
C ALA A 394 -23.30 -8.47 -15.61
N THR A 395 -22.97 -8.05 -16.84
CA THR A 395 -23.44 -8.75 -18.05
C THR A 395 -22.61 -9.98 -18.38
N GLN A 396 -21.32 -9.99 -18.04
CA GLN A 396 -20.42 -11.12 -18.28
C GLN A 396 -20.57 -12.18 -17.18
N HIS A 397 -20.76 -11.76 -15.93
CA HIS A 397 -20.95 -12.63 -14.77
C HIS A 397 -22.20 -12.22 -13.96
N PRO A 398 -23.42 -12.43 -14.50
CA PRO A 398 -24.66 -12.01 -13.86
C PRO A 398 -24.97 -12.74 -12.55
N VAL A 399 -24.50 -13.99 -12.42
CA VAL A 399 -24.65 -14.78 -11.18
C VAL A 399 -23.73 -14.21 -10.10
N LEU A 400 -22.44 -14.08 -10.41
CA LEU A 400 -21.44 -13.51 -9.50
C LEU A 400 -21.86 -12.10 -9.06
N ALA A 401 -22.28 -11.23 -9.97
CA ALA A 401 -22.75 -9.89 -9.61
C ALA A 401 -24.00 -9.91 -8.71
N LYS A 402 -24.92 -10.87 -8.89
CA LYS A 402 -26.09 -11.04 -8.00
C LYS A 402 -25.68 -11.60 -6.63
N GLU A 403 -24.72 -12.51 -6.58
CA GLU A 403 -24.17 -13.06 -5.34
C GLU A 403 -23.40 -12.00 -4.56
N SER A 404 -22.52 -11.24 -5.20
CA SER A 404 -21.85 -10.07 -4.61
C SER A 404 -22.87 -9.08 -4.06
N LYS A 405 -23.96 -8.81 -4.79
CA LYS A 405 -25.05 -7.94 -4.32
C LYS A 405 -25.85 -8.54 -3.15
N ARG A 406 -25.96 -9.86 -3.05
CA ARG A 406 -26.62 -10.56 -1.94
C ARG A 406 -25.74 -10.55 -0.70
N LYS A 407 -24.46 -10.89 -0.85
CA LYS A 407 -23.45 -10.80 0.20
C LYS A 407 -23.38 -9.38 0.73
N GLN A 408 -23.33 -8.36 -0.14
CA GLN A 408 -23.42 -6.94 0.25
C GLN A 408 -24.64 -6.57 1.13
N LYS A 409 -25.77 -7.28 0.99
CA LYS A 409 -26.98 -7.03 1.81
C LYS A 409 -27.01 -7.81 3.11
N GLN A 410 -26.25 -8.89 3.20
CA GLN A 410 -26.10 -9.66 4.43
C GLN A 410 -25.09 -8.87 5.28
N ARG A 411 -25.47 -8.48 6.50
CA ARG A 411 -24.66 -7.60 7.35
C ARG A 411 -23.68 -8.43 8.17
N VAL A 412 -22.67 -9.00 7.53
CA VAL A 412 -21.59 -9.74 8.21
C VAL A 412 -20.26 -8.99 8.00
N GLU A 413 -19.26 -9.21 8.84
CA GLU A 413 -17.97 -8.48 8.79
C GLU A 413 -17.07 -8.98 7.64
N ASP A 414 -16.12 -8.14 7.18
CA ASP A 414 -15.15 -8.40 6.08
C ASP A 414 -15.71 -8.74 4.68
N HIS A 415 -16.87 -8.20 4.34
CA HIS A 415 -17.57 -8.50 3.08
C HIS A 415 -16.80 -8.13 1.81
N ASP A 416 -16.04 -7.04 1.85
CA ASP A 416 -15.33 -6.56 0.67
C ASP A 416 -14.19 -7.50 0.27
N SER A 417 -13.46 -8.02 1.25
CA SER A 417 -12.41 -9.01 1.06
C SER A 417 -12.99 -10.34 0.56
N GLU A 418 -14.07 -10.82 1.17
CA GLU A 418 -14.73 -12.07 0.72
C GLU A 418 -15.32 -11.96 -0.70
N ILE A 419 -15.95 -10.84 -1.02
CA ILE A 419 -16.48 -10.59 -2.36
C ILE A 419 -15.33 -10.49 -3.36
N LEU A 420 -14.24 -9.79 -3.02
CA LEU A 420 -13.06 -9.71 -3.88
C LEU A 420 -12.44 -11.08 -4.11
N LYS A 421 -12.25 -11.89 -3.06
CA LYS A 421 -11.78 -13.28 -3.18
C LYS A 421 -12.67 -14.10 -4.09
N SER A 422 -14.00 -14.04 -3.92
CA SER A 422 -14.95 -14.75 -4.79
C SER A 422 -14.84 -14.30 -6.26
N ILE A 423 -14.60 -13.01 -6.51
CA ILE A 423 -14.37 -12.49 -7.86
C ILE A 423 -13.04 -13.00 -8.43
N LEU A 424 -11.95 -12.97 -7.65
CA LEU A 424 -10.64 -13.45 -8.06
C LEU A 424 -10.67 -14.95 -8.36
N GLU A 425 -11.26 -15.76 -7.49
CA GLU A 425 -11.42 -17.21 -7.67
C GLU A 425 -12.12 -17.50 -8.99
N ARG A 426 -13.24 -16.81 -9.25
CA ARG A 426 -13.98 -17.01 -10.49
C ARG A 426 -13.15 -16.62 -11.71
N LYS A 427 -12.49 -15.46 -11.69
CA LYS A 427 -11.76 -14.92 -12.83
C LYS A 427 -10.49 -15.71 -13.15
N MET A 428 -9.73 -16.09 -12.13
CA MET A 428 -8.56 -16.94 -12.30
C MET A 428 -8.97 -18.36 -12.73
N SER A 429 -10.07 -18.91 -12.19
CA SER A 429 -10.61 -20.18 -12.67
C SER A 429 -11.05 -20.12 -14.14
N ASP A 430 -11.73 -19.06 -14.55
CA ASP A 430 -12.11 -18.86 -15.97
C ASP A 430 -10.85 -18.76 -16.86
N ALA A 431 -9.79 -18.06 -16.39
CA ALA A 431 -8.51 -17.99 -17.09
C ALA A 431 -7.81 -19.36 -17.20
N MET A 432 -7.79 -20.15 -16.12
CA MET A 432 -7.27 -21.53 -16.10
C MET A 432 -8.02 -22.43 -17.07
N ASN A 433 -9.36 -22.40 -17.04
CA ASN A 433 -10.20 -23.18 -17.93
C ASN A 433 -9.97 -22.83 -19.40
N LEU A 434 -9.73 -21.55 -19.70
CA LEU A 434 -9.34 -21.13 -21.05
C LEU A 434 -8.00 -21.74 -21.48
N ARG A 435 -6.99 -21.77 -20.59
CA ARG A 435 -5.68 -22.39 -20.91
C ARG A 435 -5.79 -23.90 -21.05
N LEU A 436 -6.58 -24.56 -20.21
CA LEU A 436 -6.90 -25.98 -20.35
C LEU A 436 -7.58 -26.28 -21.70
N ALA A 437 -8.53 -25.44 -22.12
CA ALA A 437 -9.17 -25.57 -23.43
C ALA A 437 -8.19 -25.33 -24.60
N MET A 438 -7.13 -24.57 -24.37
CA MET A 438 -6.00 -24.39 -25.29
C MET A 438 -4.95 -25.52 -25.20
N ASN A 439 -5.23 -26.58 -24.43
CA ASN A 439 -4.30 -27.68 -24.16
C ASN A 439 -3.00 -27.21 -23.49
N LEU A 440 -3.12 -26.37 -22.46
CA LEU A 440 -2.00 -25.88 -21.65
C LEU A 440 -2.24 -26.21 -20.17
N PRO A 441 -1.28 -26.84 -19.48
CA PRO A 441 -0.04 -27.41 -20.04
C PRO A 441 -0.32 -28.62 -20.95
N SER A 442 0.63 -28.96 -21.82
CA SER A 442 0.63 -30.20 -22.61
C SER A 442 1.96 -30.92 -22.49
N GLU A 443 2.07 -32.13 -23.04
CA GLU A 443 3.34 -32.87 -23.14
C GLU A 443 4.48 -32.07 -23.79
N SER A 444 4.13 -31.12 -24.65
CA SER A 444 5.09 -30.31 -25.41
C SER A 444 5.31 -28.92 -24.81
N THR A 445 4.51 -28.49 -23.83
CA THR A 445 4.55 -27.12 -23.30
C THR A 445 4.11 -27.09 -21.84
N ASP A 446 5.06 -26.76 -20.96
CA ASP A 446 4.86 -26.58 -19.51
C ASP A 446 4.90 -25.10 -19.09
N THR A 447 5.32 -24.21 -20.00
CA THR A 447 5.57 -22.79 -19.74
C THR A 447 4.62 -21.90 -20.52
N TYR A 448 3.82 -21.09 -19.84
CA TYR A 448 2.78 -20.25 -20.45
C TYR A 448 2.25 -19.16 -19.52
N ARG A 449 1.50 -18.20 -20.08
CA ARG A 449 0.77 -17.19 -19.31
C ARG A 449 -0.57 -17.72 -18.83
N LEU A 450 -0.71 -17.89 -17.52
CA LEU A 450 -1.94 -18.32 -16.85
C LEU A 450 -2.97 -17.19 -16.76
N VAL A 451 -2.55 -16.01 -16.29
CA VAL A 451 -3.41 -14.81 -16.15
C VAL A 451 -2.80 -13.66 -16.92
N ASN A 452 -3.59 -12.97 -17.75
CA ASN A 452 -3.16 -11.95 -18.69
C ASN A 452 -3.86 -10.60 -18.47
N GLY A 453 -3.83 -10.09 -17.25
CA GLY A 453 -4.28 -8.73 -16.93
C GLY A 453 -5.73 -8.50 -17.33
N GLU A 454 -5.95 -7.40 -18.05
CA GLU A 454 -7.25 -7.00 -18.61
C GLU A 454 -7.88 -8.08 -19.51
N GLY A 455 -7.06 -8.87 -20.21
CA GLY A 455 -7.54 -9.91 -21.11
C GLY A 455 -8.34 -11.00 -20.39
N ASP A 456 -8.03 -11.25 -19.12
CA ASP A 456 -8.74 -12.21 -18.26
C ASP A 456 -9.62 -11.51 -17.21
N GLY A 457 -9.79 -10.18 -17.30
CA GLY A 457 -10.59 -9.40 -16.36
C GLY A 457 -9.91 -9.12 -15.01
N CYS A 458 -8.60 -9.34 -14.90
CA CYS A 458 -7.78 -9.05 -13.73
C CYS A 458 -6.80 -7.89 -14.03
N SER A 459 -7.32 -6.73 -14.42
CA SER A 459 -6.53 -5.57 -14.86
C SER A 459 -5.36 -5.25 -13.94
N GLY A 460 -4.14 -5.27 -14.47
CA GLY A 460 -2.90 -5.01 -13.72
C GLY A 460 -2.24 -6.22 -13.06
N LEU A 461 -2.87 -7.41 -13.09
CA LEU A 461 -2.35 -8.67 -12.57
C LEU A 461 -2.03 -9.66 -13.70
N ALA A 462 -0.82 -10.18 -13.76
CA ALA A 462 -0.46 -11.27 -14.66
C ALA A 462 0.24 -12.40 -13.92
N VAL A 463 0.10 -13.62 -14.42
CA VAL A 463 0.73 -14.81 -13.83
C VAL A 463 1.30 -15.66 -14.97
N ASP A 464 2.60 -15.93 -14.93
CA ASP A 464 3.27 -16.85 -15.86
C ASP A 464 3.65 -18.15 -15.11
N ILE A 465 3.35 -19.31 -15.67
CA ILE A 465 3.87 -20.60 -15.21
C ILE A 465 5.14 -20.90 -15.99
N ILE A 466 6.22 -21.22 -15.28
CA ILE A 466 7.53 -21.56 -15.81
C ILE A 466 7.89 -22.99 -15.38
N GLY A 467 8.24 -23.84 -16.34
CA GLY A 467 8.67 -25.23 -16.10
C GLY A 467 7.63 -26.14 -15.45
N GLY A 468 6.37 -25.69 -15.36
CA GLY A 468 5.31 -26.40 -14.61
C GLY A 468 5.50 -26.45 -13.09
N SER A 469 6.54 -25.80 -12.55
CA SER A 469 6.90 -25.84 -11.12
C SER A 469 6.99 -24.47 -10.46
N THR A 470 6.91 -23.39 -11.23
CA THR A 470 7.07 -22.03 -10.70
C THR A 470 6.00 -21.12 -11.30
N ALA A 471 5.28 -20.38 -10.46
CA ALA A 471 4.32 -19.35 -10.86
C ALA A 471 4.88 -17.96 -10.53
N ILE A 472 5.01 -17.11 -11.54
CA ILE A 472 5.52 -15.75 -11.38
C ILE A 472 4.36 -14.78 -11.50
N VAL A 473 3.99 -14.20 -10.37
CA VAL A 473 2.95 -13.18 -10.27
C VAL A 473 3.56 -11.81 -10.54
N MET A 474 3.02 -11.11 -11.54
CA MET A 474 3.42 -9.76 -11.89
C MET A 474 2.34 -8.77 -11.51
N SER A 475 2.72 -7.78 -10.70
CA SER A 475 1.87 -6.67 -10.34
C SER A 475 2.28 -5.41 -11.10
N SER A 476 1.29 -4.77 -11.73
CA SER A 476 1.46 -3.50 -12.45
C SER A 476 0.41 -2.46 -12.08
N ALA A 477 -0.52 -2.81 -11.20
CA ALA A 477 -1.51 -1.89 -10.62
C ALA A 477 -1.46 -1.95 -9.09
N ALA A 478 -1.72 -0.82 -8.46
CA ALA A 478 -1.58 -0.61 -7.03
C ALA A 478 -2.47 -1.55 -6.20
N TRP A 479 -3.69 -1.83 -6.68
CA TRP A 479 -4.61 -2.74 -6.00
C TRP A 479 -4.06 -4.17 -5.86
N CYS A 480 -3.19 -4.61 -6.78
CA CYS A 480 -2.56 -5.92 -6.69
C CYS A 480 -1.60 -5.99 -5.51
N GLU A 481 -0.89 -4.90 -5.22
CA GLU A 481 -0.01 -4.80 -4.06
C GLU A 481 -0.81 -4.74 -2.76
N VAL A 482 -1.91 -3.96 -2.74
CA VAL A 482 -2.82 -3.89 -1.58
C VAL A 482 -3.43 -5.25 -1.25
N HIS A 483 -3.82 -6.02 -2.27
CA HIS A 483 -4.49 -7.32 -2.12
C HIS A 483 -3.57 -8.52 -2.38
N LYS A 484 -2.25 -8.34 -2.24
CA LYS A 484 -1.24 -9.37 -2.53
C LYS A 484 -1.53 -10.71 -1.84
N VAL A 485 -1.88 -10.66 -0.56
CA VAL A 485 -2.17 -11.88 0.23
C VAL A 485 -3.37 -12.63 -0.34
N ALA A 486 -4.48 -11.94 -0.58
CA ALA A 486 -5.68 -12.56 -1.15
C ALA A 486 -5.45 -13.12 -2.56
N ILE A 487 -4.65 -12.43 -3.38
CA ILE A 487 -4.29 -12.90 -4.73
C ILE A 487 -3.47 -14.20 -4.65
N VAL A 488 -2.47 -14.25 -3.76
CA VAL A 488 -1.62 -15.43 -3.58
C VAL A 488 -2.44 -16.60 -3.03
N GLU A 489 -3.23 -16.39 -1.98
CA GLU A 489 -4.09 -17.45 -1.40
C GLU A 489 -5.05 -18.06 -2.43
N VAL A 490 -5.70 -17.23 -3.25
CA VAL A 490 -6.60 -17.70 -4.31
C VAL A 490 -5.84 -18.46 -5.40
N LEU A 491 -4.67 -17.96 -5.80
CA LEU A 491 -3.85 -18.61 -6.81
C LEU A 491 -3.35 -19.98 -6.33
N GLU A 492 -2.86 -20.07 -5.09
CA GLU A 492 -2.43 -21.33 -4.46
C GLU A 492 -3.56 -22.35 -4.42
N GLY A 493 -4.74 -21.96 -3.93
CA GLY A 493 -5.91 -22.84 -3.89
C GLY A 493 -6.28 -23.38 -5.26
N LEU A 494 -6.34 -22.49 -6.27
CA LEU A 494 -6.70 -22.89 -7.63
C LEU A 494 -5.63 -23.75 -8.30
N LEU A 495 -4.33 -23.50 -8.05
CA LEU A 495 -3.24 -24.33 -8.56
C LEU A 495 -3.28 -25.73 -7.94
N ASN A 496 -3.56 -25.85 -6.65
CA ASN A 496 -3.72 -27.14 -5.97
C ASN A 496 -4.90 -27.94 -6.53
N ASP A 497 -6.01 -27.28 -6.85
CA ASP A 497 -7.19 -27.91 -7.45
C ASP A 497 -7.04 -28.17 -8.96
N HIS A 498 -5.99 -27.65 -9.60
CA HIS A 498 -5.81 -27.74 -11.04
C HIS A 498 -5.42 -29.17 -11.47
N PRO A 499 -6.07 -29.77 -12.48
CA PRO A 499 -5.83 -31.17 -12.87
C PRO A 499 -4.37 -31.51 -13.20
N SER A 500 -3.64 -30.55 -13.77
CA SER A 500 -2.23 -30.72 -14.17
C SER A 500 -1.22 -30.43 -13.06
N TYR A 501 -1.65 -29.83 -11.95
CA TYR A 501 -0.76 -29.35 -10.88
C TYR A 501 -1.12 -29.89 -9.50
N ASN A 502 -2.19 -30.67 -9.39
CA ASN A 502 -2.58 -31.31 -8.14
C ASN A 502 -1.42 -32.15 -7.57
N GLY A 503 -1.01 -31.82 -6.34
CA GLY A 503 0.10 -32.47 -5.64
C GLY A 503 1.50 -32.04 -6.13
N VAL A 504 1.59 -31.06 -7.03
CA VAL A 504 2.85 -30.41 -7.40
C VAL A 504 3.04 -29.19 -6.51
N ASP A 505 4.18 -29.12 -5.84
CA ASP A 505 4.58 -27.95 -5.07
C ASP A 505 5.04 -26.86 -6.05
N ILE A 506 4.14 -25.93 -6.37
CA ILE A 506 4.43 -24.80 -7.27
C ILE A 506 4.90 -23.62 -6.45
N ASP A 507 6.13 -23.19 -6.69
CA ASP A 507 6.68 -22.02 -6.01
C ASP A 507 6.13 -20.72 -6.60
N ILE A 508 5.71 -19.79 -5.75
CA ILE A 508 5.06 -18.54 -6.15
C ILE A 508 5.99 -17.35 -5.92
N ILE A 509 6.43 -16.74 -7.01
CA ILE A 509 7.35 -15.60 -7.00
C ILE A 509 6.57 -14.33 -7.33
N TRP A 510 6.59 -13.35 -6.43
CA TRP A 510 5.96 -12.05 -6.65
C TRP A 510 6.94 -11.03 -7.21
N ARG A 511 6.70 -10.54 -8.43
CA ARG A 511 7.49 -9.50 -9.10
C ARG A 511 6.66 -8.25 -9.33
N ASN A 512 7.12 -7.14 -8.77
CA ASN A 512 6.50 -5.85 -9.00
C ASN A 512 7.03 -5.19 -10.28
N THR A 513 6.26 -4.23 -10.81
CA THR A 513 6.69 -3.38 -11.94
C THR A 513 6.77 -1.92 -11.47
N PRO A 514 7.91 -1.47 -10.91
CA PRO A 514 8.01 -0.18 -10.21
C PRO A 514 7.56 1.02 -11.06
N SER A 515 7.92 1.04 -12.34
CA SER A 515 7.55 2.13 -13.25
C SER A 515 6.05 2.22 -13.50
N ARG A 516 5.34 1.08 -13.57
CA ARG A 516 3.89 1.02 -13.76
C ARG A 516 3.15 1.32 -12.46
N LEU A 517 3.63 0.79 -11.33
CA LEU A 517 3.07 1.08 -10.02
C LEU A 517 3.16 2.57 -9.69
N LYS A 518 4.30 3.21 -10.00
CA LYS A 518 4.46 4.66 -9.85
C LYS A 518 3.50 5.46 -10.71
N GLN A 519 3.23 5.02 -11.95
CA GLN A 519 2.20 5.62 -12.81
C GLN A 519 0.78 5.45 -12.24
N ASP A 520 0.54 4.38 -11.48
CA ASP A 520 -0.71 4.10 -10.79
C ASP A 520 -0.80 4.77 -9.40
N GLY A 521 0.15 5.65 -9.06
CA GLY A 521 0.19 6.40 -7.80
C GLY A 521 0.79 5.63 -6.62
N TYR A 522 1.38 4.45 -6.84
CA TYR A 522 1.90 3.58 -5.79
C TYR A 522 3.43 3.57 -5.77
N GLU A 523 4.02 4.03 -4.67
CA GLU A 523 5.47 4.00 -4.45
C GLU A 523 5.85 2.77 -3.61
N LEU A 524 6.78 1.98 -4.12
CA LEU A 524 7.36 0.85 -3.38
C LEU A 524 8.32 1.39 -2.32
N SER A 525 8.21 0.90 -1.09
CA SER A 525 9.23 1.14 -0.06
C SER A 525 10.55 0.50 -0.47
N PHE A 526 11.65 1.26 -0.43
CA PHE A 526 13.02 0.87 -0.85
C PHE A 526 13.63 -0.34 -0.12
N GLU A 527 12.89 -1.03 0.77
CA GLU A 527 13.38 -2.14 1.58
C GLU A 527 13.12 -3.53 0.97
N SER A 528 12.42 -3.67 -0.15
CA SER A 528 12.03 -5.00 -0.68
C SER A 528 12.91 -5.58 -1.79
N GLU A 529 14.07 -5.02 -2.09
CA GLU A 529 14.92 -5.48 -3.22
C GLU A 529 16.34 -5.90 -2.79
N ALA A 530 16.45 -6.59 -1.67
CA ALA A 530 17.66 -7.34 -1.33
C ALA A 530 17.28 -8.77 -0.97
N SER A 531 16.72 -9.51 -1.93
CA SER A 531 16.96 -10.95 -1.97
C SER A 531 18.34 -11.15 -2.57
N ASP A 532 19.15 -12.03 -1.96
CA ASP A 532 20.40 -12.49 -2.56
C ASP A 532 20.11 -12.97 -4.00
N GLU A 533 21.03 -12.71 -4.93
CA GLU A 533 20.91 -13.24 -6.29
C GLU A 533 20.85 -14.77 -6.22
N ASP A 534 19.68 -15.31 -6.54
CA ASP A 534 19.46 -16.75 -6.64
C ASP A 534 19.42 -17.13 -8.12
N ASP A 535 20.53 -17.75 -8.54
CA ASP A 535 20.74 -18.24 -9.90
C ASP A 535 20.16 -19.65 -10.12
N THR A 536 19.22 -20.09 -9.27
CA THR A 536 18.53 -21.37 -9.45
C THR A 536 17.84 -21.41 -10.82
N GLU A 537 18.23 -22.41 -11.62
CA GLU A 537 17.71 -22.62 -12.96
C GLU A 537 16.40 -23.41 -12.95
N VAL A 538 15.46 -23.00 -13.80
CA VAL A 538 14.23 -23.75 -14.10
C VAL A 538 14.20 -24.01 -15.60
N ILE A 539 14.02 -25.28 -15.98
CA ILE A 539 13.92 -25.67 -17.39
C ILE A 539 12.47 -25.47 -17.83
N ALA A 540 12.27 -24.56 -18.77
CA ALA A 540 10.99 -24.26 -19.39
C ALA A 540 10.85 -24.99 -20.73
N THR A 541 9.75 -25.72 -20.94
CA THR A 541 9.41 -26.34 -22.23
C THR A 541 8.31 -25.55 -22.91
N GLU A 542 8.55 -25.12 -24.15
CA GLU A 542 7.55 -24.52 -25.04
C GLU A 542 7.68 -25.12 -26.44
N SER A 543 6.59 -25.68 -26.97
CA SER A 543 6.54 -26.32 -28.30
C SER A 543 7.65 -27.36 -28.52
N SER A 544 7.91 -28.19 -27.51
CA SER A 544 8.98 -29.20 -27.44
C SER A 544 10.40 -28.65 -27.40
N VAL A 545 10.58 -27.33 -27.34
CA VAL A 545 11.88 -26.69 -27.16
C VAL A 545 12.09 -26.42 -25.67
N LYS A 546 13.27 -26.78 -25.16
CA LYS A 546 13.67 -26.53 -23.78
C LYS A 546 14.50 -25.25 -23.69
N TYR A 547 14.14 -24.40 -22.75
CA TYR A 547 14.80 -23.12 -22.45
C TYR A 547 15.32 -23.16 -21.02
N LEU A 548 16.52 -22.63 -20.82
CA LEU A 548 17.06 -22.40 -19.49
C LEU A 548 16.57 -21.05 -19.00
N THR A 549 15.93 -21.01 -17.83
CA THR A 549 15.36 -19.79 -17.25
C THR A 549 15.83 -19.62 -15.81
N TYR A 550 15.86 -18.37 -15.34
CA TYR A 550 16.34 -18.01 -14.00
C TYR A 550 15.27 -17.17 -13.27
N PRO A 551 14.14 -17.79 -12.87
CA PRO A 551 12.99 -17.08 -12.34
C PRO A 551 13.22 -16.50 -10.94
N TYR A 552 14.33 -16.82 -10.29
CA TYR A 552 14.75 -16.29 -8.99
C TYR A 552 15.73 -15.11 -9.10
N SER A 553 16.32 -14.89 -10.28
CA SER A 553 17.28 -13.80 -10.53
C SER A 553 16.60 -12.42 -10.67
N ASN A 554 17.33 -11.33 -10.38
CA ASN A 554 16.83 -9.95 -10.50
C ASN A 554 16.68 -9.43 -11.97
N GLY A 555 16.58 -10.33 -12.95
CA GLY A 555 16.41 -9.99 -14.37
C GLY A 555 15.07 -9.30 -14.71
N GLN A 556 14.98 -8.71 -15.91
CA GLN A 556 13.74 -8.05 -16.38
C GLN A 556 12.59 -9.07 -16.62
N LYS A 557 11.36 -8.71 -16.22
CA LYS A 557 10.13 -9.52 -16.34
C LYS A 557 10.17 -10.83 -15.54
N THR A 558 9.50 -11.88 -16.01
CA THR A 558 9.38 -13.22 -15.41
C THR A 558 10.55 -14.15 -15.72
N GLY A 559 11.62 -13.64 -16.34
CA GLY A 559 12.73 -14.48 -16.82
C GLY A 559 12.43 -15.24 -18.13
N PHE A 560 11.19 -15.23 -18.64
CA PHE A 560 10.81 -15.81 -19.95
C PHE A 560 9.65 -15.08 -20.62
N TYR A 561 9.76 -14.81 -21.93
CA TYR A 561 8.74 -14.07 -22.69
C TYR A 561 7.70 -15.03 -23.29
N CYS A 562 6.69 -15.43 -22.51
CA CYS A 562 5.61 -16.31 -22.96
C CYS A 562 4.79 -15.72 -24.13
N ASP A 563 4.70 -14.39 -24.23
CA ASP A 563 3.97 -13.66 -25.26
C ASP A 563 4.57 -13.78 -26.67
N GLN A 564 5.82 -14.24 -26.78
CA GLN A 564 6.52 -14.40 -28.06
C GLN A 564 6.43 -15.81 -28.65
N ARG A 565 5.61 -16.71 -28.07
CA ARG A 565 5.45 -18.11 -28.53
C ARG A 565 5.16 -18.22 -30.02
N ASP A 566 4.09 -17.59 -30.48
CA ASP A 566 3.62 -17.71 -31.85
C ASP A 566 4.65 -17.13 -32.84
N ASN A 567 5.37 -16.10 -32.43
CA ASN A 567 6.47 -15.55 -33.21
C ASN A 567 7.64 -16.54 -33.31
N ARG A 568 7.99 -17.23 -32.22
CA ARG A 568 9.01 -18.30 -32.23
C ARG A 568 8.59 -19.48 -33.09
N LEU A 569 7.33 -19.93 -33.01
CA LEU A 569 6.77 -20.97 -33.85
C LEU A 569 6.79 -20.59 -35.34
N MET A 570 6.34 -19.37 -35.68
CA MET A 570 6.35 -18.86 -37.05
C MET A 570 7.78 -18.84 -37.63
N VAL A 571 8.78 -18.46 -36.82
CA VAL A 571 10.19 -18.50 -37.24
C VAL A 571 10.61 -19.94 -37.52
N ALA A 572 10.29 -20.89 -36.63
CA ALA A 572 10.61 -22.30 -36.80
C ALA A 572 9.96 -22.89 -38.08
N GLU A 573 8.69 -22.57 -38.34
CA GLU A 573 7.97 -22.98 -39.56
C GLU A 573 8.61 -22.39 -40.83
N ARG A 574 8.98 -21.11 -40.81
CA ARG A 574 9.60 -20.45 -41.98
C ARG A 574 10.99 -20.99 -42.29
N VAL A 575 11.80 -21.29 -41.28
CA VAL A 575 13.10 -21.95 -41.45
C VAL A 575 12.91 -23.36 -42.01
N THR A 576 11.86 -24.06 -41.59
CA THR A 576 11.50 -25.38 -42.12
C THR A 576 10.99 -25.30 -43.58
N LEU A 577 10.19 -24.29 -43.92
CA LEU A 577 9.72 -24.03 -45.29
C LEU A 577 10.86 -23.64 -46.25
N LEU A 578 11.86 -22.89 -45.81
CA LEU A 578 13.06 -22.60 -46.61
C LEU A 578 13.85 -23.88 -46.94
N ARG A 579 13.77 -24.91 -46.09
CA ARG A 579 14.33 -26.24 -46.36
C ARG A 579 13.56 -27.00 -47.44
N VAL A 580 12.26 -26.75 -47.60
CA VAL A 580 11.36 -27.46 -48.53
C VAL A 580 11.21 -26.73 -49.87
N ASN A 581 11.24 -25.38 -49.89
CA ASN A 581 10.94 -24.56 -51.07
C ASN A 581 12.15 -23.94 -51.80
N GLY A 582 13.34 -24.51 -51.66
CA GLY A 582 14.45 -24.26 -52.59
C GLY A 582 15.44 -23.17 -52.17
N ALA A 583 16.44 -23.57 -51.39
CA ALA A 583 17.81 -23.11 -51.64
C ALA A 583 18.42 -23.99 -52.75
N ALA A 584 19.09 -23.35 -53.72
CA ALA A 584 19.41 -23.89 -55.03
C ALA A 584 20.22 -25.21 -55.05
N PRO A 585 20.01 -26.07 -56.09
CA PRO A 585 20.74 -27.31 -56.33
C PRO A 585 22.04 -27.04 -57.09
N CYS A 586 23.17 -26.96 -56.39
CA CYS A 586 24.47 -27.16 -57.02
C CYS A 586 25.48 -27.71 -55.99
N HIS A 587 26.07 -28.85 -56.34
CA HIS A 587 26.96 -29.72 -55.55
C HIS A 587 26.28 -30.71 -54.59
N THR A 588 25.67 -31.73 -55.18
CA THR A 588 25.51 -33.04 -54.54
C THR A 588 26.86 -33.77 -54.50
N GLN A 589 27.51 -33.81 -53.34
CA GLN A 589 28.28 -34.99 -52.93
C GLN A 589 27.51 -35.67 -51.79
N SER A 590 27.50 -37.01 -51.83
CA SER A 590 26.73 -37.89 -50.96
C SER A 590 26.90 -37.53 -49.46
N PRO A 591 25.82 -37.51 -48.65
CA PRO A 591 25.88 -37.24 -47.20
C PRO A 591 26.74 -38.24 -46.39
N ALA A 592 27.19 -39.34 -47.01
CA ALA A 592 28.05 -40.34 -46.38
C ALA A 592 29.54 -39.94 -46.29
N SER A 593 29.96 -38.82 -46.88
CA SER A 593 31.39 -38.42 -46.93
C SER A 593 31.78 -37.33 -45.93
N PHE A 594 30.92 -36.95 -44.98
CA PHE A 594 31.26 -35.93 -43.99
C PHE A 594 31.65 -36.53 -42.63
N PRO A 595 32.76 -36.07 -42.02
CA PRO A 595 33.15 -36.52 -40.70
C PRO A 595 32.09 -36.13 -39.67
N ALA A 596 31.83 -36.99 -38.69
CA ALA A 596 30.99 -36.65 -37.55
C ALA A 596 31.53 -35.38 -36.86
N GLY A 597 30.70 -34.33 -36.81
CA GLY A 597 31.02 -33.05 -36.16
C GLY A 597 30.91 -31.78 -37.01
N ALA A 598 30.51 -31.85 -38.29
CA ALA A 598 30.64 -30.70 -39.21
C ALA A 598 29.36 -29.92 -39.58
N TYR A 599 28.19 -30.16 -38.97
CA TYR A 599 27.06 -29.23 -39.12
C TYR A 599 26.23 -29.10 -37.85
N LEU A 600 26.22 -27.88 -37.32
CA LEU A 600 25.32 -27.44 -36.27
C LEU A 600 24.47 -26.34 -36.89
N THR A 601 23.21 -26.62 -37.24
CA THR A 601 22.25 -25.53 -37.43
C THR A 601 21.57 -25.28 -36.08
N ALA A 602 22.32 -24.65 -35.17
CA ALA A 602 21.76 -24.04 -33.98
C ALA A 602 21.50 -22.57 -34.29
N ALA A 603 20.23 -22.17 -34.34
CA ALA A 603 19.86 -20.76 -34.28
C ALA A 603 19.52 -20.44 -32.83
N LEU A 604 20.50 -19.91 -32.09
CA LEU A 604 20.30 -19.41 -30.73
C LEU A 604 19.91 -17.94 -30.81
N PHE A 605 18.64 -17.61 -30.55
CA PHE A 605 18.20 -16.23 -30.40
C PHE A 605 18.16 -15.89 -28.91
N HIS A 606 19.19 -15.20 -28.44
CA HIS A 606 19.24 -14.61 -27.10
C HIS A 606 18.60 -13.21 -27.14
N VAL A 607 17.54 -13.00 -26.37
CA VAL A 607 16.98 -11.66 -26.09
C VAL A 607 17.31 -11.32 -24.64
N GLY A 608 18.42 -10.63 -24.44
CA GLY A 608 18.80 -10.03 -23.15
C GLY A 608 18.80 -8.50 -23.22
N PRO A 609 18.76 -7.81 -22.08
CA PRO A 609 18.73 -6.36 -22.05
C PRO A 609 20.02 -5.77 -22.63
N VAL A 610 19.87 -4.75 -23.47
CA VAL A 610 21.00 -4.03 -24.06
C VAL A 610 21.58 -3.07 -23.00
N GLY A 611 22.77 -3.39 -22.49
CA GLY A 611 23.71 -2.41 -21.94
C GLY A 611 23.89 -2.39 -20.42
N SER A 612 25.07 -2.86 -20.01
CA SER A 612 25.91 -2.53 -18.83
C SER A 612 25.31 -2.52 -17.44
#